data_AF-A0A1G9D2M5-F1
#
_entry.id   AF-A0A1G9D2M5-F1
#
_cell.length_a   1.000
_cell.length_b   1.000
_cell.length_c   1.000
_cell.angle_alpha   90.00
_cell.angle_beta   90.00
_cell.angle_gamma   90.00
#
_symmetry.space_group_name_H-M   'P 1'
#
loop_
_entity.id
_entity.type
_entity.pdbx_description
1 polymer ?
#
loop_
_entity_poly.entity_id
_entity_poly.type
_entity_poly.pdbx_seq_one_letter_code
_entity_poly.pdbx_strand_id
1 'polypeptide(L)'
;MKRVSYLIFLFFGILASCTKENGFVLKKHKLLKEEIDTIKYYPKQDLYLLNDIDRGFLGEFKNQFVFVKKGEFIGYRIETGDLALKISERYLGLAPYRDFSSGWFQINRHKVDRKLPKADSISSQLQHSYPDYFIREDNGVFSVYDKGERLKTFHYGAIIINKLNLDFDNLAYGIYCLSNGSLRMVSNDGRKLLIQPDGIYFVPSPGYNAMVARELDDFLIKIDEINSKGEMEFIERIFMITR
;
A
#
# COMPACT_ATOMS: atom_id res chain seq x y z
N MET A 1 41.57 5.22 46.45
CA MET A 1 40.22 5.62 45.99
C MET A 1 40.33 6.28 44.63
N LYS A 2 39.70 5.72 43.60
CA LYS A 2 39.08 6.38 42.42
C LYS A 2 38.71 5.30 41.38
N ARG A 3 37.79 4.42 41.80
CA ARG A 3 37.04 3.51 40.92
C ARG A 3 35.64 4.10 40.69
N VAL A 4 35.53 5.26 40.06
CA VAL A 4 34.24 5.78 39.57
C VAL A 4 34.55 6.73 38.43
N SER A 5 34.65 6.23 37.20
CA SER A 5 34.54 7.06 35.98
C SER A 5 34.38 6.21 34.71
N TYR A 6 34.73 4.92 34.74
CA TYR A 6 34.51 4.02 33.59
C TYR A 6 33.07 3.50 33.43
N LEU A 7 32.15 3.84 34.35
CA LEU A 7 30.75 3.39 34.26
C LEU A 7 29.83 4.32 33.45
N ILE A 8 30.27 5.54 33.12
CA ILE A 8 29.42 6.52 32.41
C ILE A 8 29.55 6.37 30.87
N PHE A 9 30.69 5.86 30.37
CA PHE A 9 30.86 5.59 28.94
C PHE A 9 30.20 4.29 28.47
N LEU A 10 29.85 3.37 29.38
CA LEU A 10 29.19 2.10 29.03
C LEU A 10 27.65 2.22 28.93
N PHE A 11 27.06 3.31 29.43
CA PHE A 11 25.61 3.52 29.38
C PHE A 11 25.14 4.29 28.12
N PHE A 12 26.05 4.95 27.40
CA PHE A 12 25.76 5.62 26.13
C PHE A 12 25.98 4.75 24.88
N GLY A 13 26.51 3.52 25.04
CA GLY A 13 26.79 2.59 23.93
C GLY A 13 25.67 1.58 23.62
N ILE A 14 24.58 1.52 24.41
CA ILE A 14 23.50 0.52 24.26
C ILE A 14 22.14 1.16 23.95
N LEU A 15 22.11 2.47 23.73
CA LEU A 15 21.11 3.07 22.84
C LEU A 15 21.70 3.14 21.42
N ALA A 16 22.29 2.03 20.97
CA ALA A 16 22.21 1.69 19.57
C ALA A 16 20.72 1.61 19.28
N SER A 17 20.18 2.75 18.84
CA SER A 17 18.86 2.89 18.30
C SER A 17 18.68 1.71 17.36
N CYS A 18 17.95 0.70 17.83
CA CYS A 18 17.45 -0.36 17.00
C CYS A 18 16.38 0.35 16.16
N THR A 19 16.83 1.15 15.19
CA THR A 19 15.99 1.60 14.10
C THR A 19 15.54 0.29 13.48
N LYS A 20 14.32 -0.14 13.85
CA LYS A 20 13.56 -1.11 13.08
C LYS A 20 13.44 -0.47 11.71
N GLU A 21 14.41 -0.74 10.85
CA GLU A 21 14.32 -0.39 9.45
C GLU A 21 13.05 -1.07 8.94
N ASN A 22 12.10 -0.24 8.49
CA ASN A 22 10.82 -0.70 8.01
C ASN A 22 11.06 -1.45 6.69
N GLY A 23 10.95 -2.77 6.74
CA GLY A 23 11.08 -3.66 5.60
C GLY A 23 10.03 -4.76 5.66
N PHE A 24 9.83 -5.46 4.55
CA PHE A 24 9.03 -6.66 4.56
C PHE A 24 9.79 -7.76 5.30
N VAL A 25 9.12 -8.43 6.23
CA VAL A 25 9.66 -9.62 6.91
C VAL A 25 8.88 -10.81 6.42
N LEU A 26 9.59 -11.80 5.89
CA LEU A 26 9.01 -13.01 5.35
C LEU A 26 9.18 -14.15 6.35
N LYS A 27 8.13 -14.94 6.54
CA LYS A 27 8.21 -16.18 7.33
C LYS A 27 7.68 -17.34 6.54
N LYS A 28 8.39 -18.45 6.59
CA LYS A 28 7.93 -19.71 6.02
C LYS A 28 6.60 -20.08 6.67
N HIS A 29 5.61 -20.40 5.85
CA HIS A 29 4.25 -20.62 6.27
C HIS A 29 3.67 -21.83 5.55
N LYS A 30 3.03 -22.71 6.31
CA LYS A 30 2.31 -23.86 5.75
C LYS A 30 0.84 -23.47 5.68
N LEU A 31 0.26 -23.54 4.48
CA LEU A 31 -1.12 -23.17 4.26
C LEU A 31 -2.06 -24.05 5.09
N LEU A 32 -3.02 -23.42 5.76
CA LEU A 32 -4.14 -24.11 6.36
C LEU A 32 -5.10 -24.50 5.24
N LYS A 33 -5.42 -25.79 5.12
CA LYS A 33 -6.23 -26.30 3.98
C LYS A 33 -7.68 -25.85 4.01
N GLU A 34 -8.13 -25.26 5.12
CA GLU A 34 -9.54 -25.13 5.42
C GLU A 34 -10.15 -23.90 4.74
N GLU A 35 -9.45 -22.75 4.65
CA GLU A 35 -9.96 -21.55 3.98
C GLU A 35 -8.85 -20.68 3.36
N ILE A 36 -8.75 -20.75 2.04
CA ILE A 36 -7.75 -20.01 1.25
C ILE A 36 -8.45 -19.29 0.10
N ASP A 37 -8.31 -17.97 0.07
CA ASP A 37 -8.76 -17.15 -1.05
C ASP A 37 -7.58 -16.77 -1.95
N THR A 38 -7.72 -16.99 -3.25
CA THR A 38 -6.71 -16.51 -4.22
C THR A 38 -6.91 -15.02 -4.47
N ILE A 39 -5.92 -14.21 -4.09
CA ILE A 39 -5.94 -12.76 -4.33
C ILE A 39 -5.44 -12.44 -5.73
N LYS A 40 -4.29 -13.00 -6.12
CA LYS A 40 -3.68 -12.76 -7.44
C LYS A 40 -2.75 -13.90 -7.84
N TYR A 41 -2.62 -14.13 -9.14
CA TYR A 41 -1.64 -15.03 -9.72
C TYR A 41 -0.63 -14.25 -10.57
N TYR A 42 0.65 -14.53 -10.36
CA TYR A 42 1.79 -13.93 -11.06
C TYR A 42 2.42 -14.98 -11.99
N PRO A 43 2.00 -15.01 -13.27
CA PRO A 43 2.35 -16.11 -14.17
C PRO A 43 3.84 -16.19 -14.50
N LYS A 44 4.57 -15.06 -14.48
CA LYS A 44 6.00 -15.03 -14.82
C LYS A 44 6.85 -15.82 -13.82
N GLN A 45 6.49 -15.81 -12.54
CA GLN A 45 7.18 -16.52 -11.46
C GLN A 45 6.43 -17.77 -10.99
N ASP A 46 5.28 -18.06 -11.59
CA ASP A 46 4.36 -19.12 -11.16
C ASP A 46 3.98 -19.04 -9.66
N LEU A 47 3.77 -17.81 -9.18
CA LEU A 47 3.46 -17.50 -7.78
C LEU A 47 1.99 -17.09 -7.62
N TYR A 48 1.33 -17.63 -6.61
CA TYR A 48 0.07 -17.12 -6.10
C TYR A 48 0.32 -16.23 -4.90
N LEU A 49 -0.44 -15.14 -4.82
CA LEU A 49 -0.73 -14.49 -3.56
C LEU A 49 -2.08 -14.97 -3.06
N LEU A 50 -2.07 -15.55 -1.86
CA LEU A 50 -3.22 -16.13 -1.20
C LEU A 50 -3.51 -15.33 0.09
N ASN A 51 -4.78 -15.26 0.45
CA ASN A 51 -5.23 -14.88 1.78
C ASN A 51 -5.62 -16.15 2.52
N ASP A 52 -4.76 -16.55 3.47
CA ASP A 52 -4.99 -17.69 4.36
C ASP A 52 -5.70 -17.18 5.62
N ILE A 53 -6.93 -17.65 5.83
CA ILE A 53 -7.82 -17.15 6.88
C ILE A 53 -7.73 -18.08 8.09
N ASP A 54 -7.11 -17.58 9.16
CA ASP A 54 -7.08 -18.29 10.43
C ASP A 54 -8.30 -17.90 11.27
N ARG A 55 -9.21 -18.86 11.44
CA ARG A 55 -10.39 -18.73 12.30
C ARG A 55 -9.99 -19.05 13.74
N GLY A 56 -9.73 -17.99 14.49
CA GLY A 56 -9.50 -18.08 15.92
C GLY A 56 -10.75 -18.48 16.70
N PHE A 57 -10.61 -18.53 18.03
CA PHE A 57 -11.72 -18.77 18.94
C PHE A 57 -12.65 -17.54 18.99
N LEU A 58 -13.97 -17.74 19.11
CA LEU A 58 -14.97 -16.66 19.23
C LEU A 58 -15.13 -15.71 18.04
N GLY A 59 -14.86 -16.17 16.81
CA GLY A 59 -15.11 -15.36 15.61
C GLY A 59 -14.04 -14.30 15.35
N GLU A 60 -12.87 -14.43 15.98
CA GLU A 60 -11.68 -13.70 15.55
C GLU A 60 -11.18 -14.28 14.22
N PHE A 61 -10.99 -13.43 13.22
CA PHE A 61 -10.42 -13.81 11.93
C PHE A 61 -9.09 -13.10 11.74
N LYS A 62 -8.04 -13.87 11.48
CA LYS A 62 -6.73 -13.31 11.14
C LYS A 62 -6.41 -13.65 9.69
N ASN A 63 -6.41 -12.61 8.86
CA ASN A 63 -5.98 -12.71 7.47
C ASN A 63 -4.44 -12.76 7.40
N GLN A 64 -3.90 -13.76 6.75
CA GLN A 64 -2.47 -13.92 6.51
C GLN A 64 -2.21 -13.93 5.01
N PHE A 65 -1.39 -13.01 4.52
CA PHE A 65 -1.04 -12.93 3.11
C PHE A 65 0.20 -13.76 2.82
N VAL A 66 0.04 -14.78 1.97
CA VAL A 66 1.07 -15.79 1.72
C VAL A 66 1.37 -15.87 0.22
N PHE A 67 2.64 -15.79 -0.13
CA PHE A 67 3.11 -16.09 -1.49
C PHE A 67 3.52 -17.55 -1.59
N VAL A 68 2.94 -18.27 -2.55
CA VAL A 68 3.09 -19.73 -2.70
C VAL A 68 3.33 -20.06 -4.16
N LYS A 69 4.27 -20.95 -4.44
CA LYS A 69 4.50 -21.45 -5.80
C LYS A 69 3.38 -22.40 -6.22
N LYS A 70 3.00 -22.38 -7.49
CA LYS A 70 1.91 -23.23 -7.99
C LYS A 70 2.17 -24.71 -7.68
N GLY A 71 1.15 -25.36 -7.12
CA GLY A 71 1.22 -26.77 -6.74
C GLY A 71 1.90 -27.03 -5.38
N GLU A 72 2.39 -26.00 -4.70
CA GLU A 72 2.99 -26.12 -3.37
C GLU A 72 2.00 -25.76 -2.25
N PHE A 73 2.25 -26.29 -1.05
CA PHE A 73 1.46 -26.03 0.17
C PHE A 73 2.24 -25.26 1.25
N ILE A 74 3.50 -24.96 0.96
CA ILE A 74 4.38 -24.17 1.80
C ILE A 74 4.74 -22.93 0.99
N GLY A 75 4.71 -21.77 1.63
CA GLY A 75 5.09 -20.52 1.02
C GLY A 75 5.69 -19.57 2.04
N TYR A 76 5.69 -18.28 1.71
CA TYR A 76 6.22 -17.23 2.56
C TYR A 76 5.14 -16.20 2.86
N ARG A 77 4.79 -16.06 4.13
CA ARG A 77 3.87 -15.04 4.60
C ARG A 77 4.60 -13.73 4.87
N ILE A 78 3.92 -12.62 4.60
CA ILE A 78 4.41 -11.30 5.02
C ILE A 78 3.97 -11.05 6.45
N GLU A 79 4.93 -10.83 7.34
CA GLU A 79 4.64 -10.33 8.69
C GLU A 79 4.28 -8.86 8.62
N THR A 80 3.00 -8.55 8.85
CA THR A 80 2.50 -7.17 8.79
C THR A 80 2.44 -6.48 10.15
N GLY A 81 2.40 -7.25 11.26
CA GLY A 81 2.10 -6.68 12.58
C GLY A 81 0.75 -5.97 12.57
N ASP A 82 0.71 -4.72 13.06
CA ASP A 82 -0.49 -3.87 13.08
C ASP A 82 -0.70 -3.09 11.76
N LEU A 83 0.08 -3.39 10.72
CA LEU A 83 -0.01 -2.75 9.40
C LEU A 83 -0.93 -3.54 8.47
N ALA A 84 -1.54 -2.83 7.52
CA ALA A 84 -2.24 -3.41 6.39
C ALA A 84 -1.29 -3.61 5.21
N LEU A 85 -1.39 -4.77 4.54
CA LEU A 85 -0.77 -4.98 3.24
C LEU A 85 -1.55 -4.23 2.16
N LYS A 86 -0.83 -3.56 1.27
CA LYS A 86 -1.37 -2.85 0.11
C LYS A 86 -0.69 -3.33 -1.15
N ILE A 87 -1.50 -3.62 -2.15
CA ILE A 87 -1.05 -4.18 -3.43
C ILE A 87 -1.72 -3.40 -4.53
N SER A 88 -0.92 -3.01 -5.51
CA SER A 88 -1.34 -2.46 -6.79
C SER A 88 -0.72 -3.28 -7.90
N GLU A 89 -0.95 -2.91 -9.15
CA GLU A 89 -0.30 -3.58 -10.29
C GLU A 89 1.23 -3.51 -10.22
N ARG A 90 1.79 -2.40 -9.71
CA ARG A 90 3.24 -2.17 -9.67
C ARG A 90 3.89 -2.25 -8.32
N TYR A 91 3.15 -2.02 -7.24
CA TYR A 91 3.74 -1.83 -5.91
C TYR A 91 3.08 -2.68 -4.85
N LEU A 92 3.92 -3.12 -3.91
CA LEU A 92 3.57 -3.71 -2.63
C LEU A 92 3.95 -2.73 -1.52
N GLY A 93 3.08 -2.50 -0.53
CA GLY A 93 3.36 -1.61 0.59
C GLY A 93 2.75 -2.07 1.91
N LEU A 94 3.30 -1.55 3.01
CA LEU A 94 2.73 -1.65 4.35
C LEU A 94 2.33 -0.26 4.83
N ALA A 95 1.11 -0.12 5.34
CA ALA A 95 0.59 1.14 5.85
C ALA A 95 -0.20 0.92 7.14
N PRO A 96 -0.32 1.91 8.04
CA PRO A 96 -1.15 1.77 9.23
C PRO A 96 -2.61 1.44 8.88
N TYR A 97 -3.22 0.55 9.66
CA TYR A 97 -4.60 0.14 9.46
C TYR A 97 -5.53 1.36 9.53
N ARG A 98 -6.43 1.53 8.55
CA ARG A 98 -7.39 2.65 8.42
C ARG A 98 -6.82 4.06 8.17
N ASP A 99 -5.51 4.24 8.14
CA ASP A 99 -4.87 5.55 7.90
C ASP A 99 -4.06 5.57 6.59
N PHE A 100 -4.38 4.66 5.66
CA PHE A 100 -3.81 4.67 4.32
C PHE A 100 -4.74 5.47 3.41
N SER A 101 -4.19 6.42 2.67
CA SER A 101 -4.93 7.10 1.61
C SER A 101 -4.07 7.17 0.36
N SER A 102 -4.51 6.49 -0.68
CA SER A 102 -4.08 6.67 -2.06
C SER A 102 -5.22 7.33 -2.82
N GLY A 103 -4.90 8.08 -3.88
CA GLY A 103 -5.90 8.82 -4.63
C GLY A 103 -5.53 10.31 -4.71
N TRP A 104 -6.55 11.14 -4.71
CA TRP A 104 -6.46 12.58 -4.91
C TRP A 104 -6.58 13.33 -3.59
N PHE A 105 -5.70 14.32 -3.41
CA PHE A 105 -5.63 15.13 -2.21
C PHE A 105 -5.57 16.61 -2.58
N GLN A 106 -6.32 17.44 -1.87
CA GLN A 106 -6.11 18.87 -1.87
C GLN A 106 -5.24 19.21 -0.66
N ILE A 107 -4.11 19.86 -0.91
CA ILE A 107 -3.23 20.38 0.13
C ILE A 107 -3.45 21.88 0.25
N ASN A 108 -3.69 22.32 1.48
CA ASN A 108 -3.88 23.71 1.84
C ASN A 108 -3.22 23.97 3.20
N ARG A 109 -2.24 24.86 3.24
CA ARG A 109 -1.42 25.18 4.42
C ARG A 109 -0.86 23.92 5.09
N HIS A 110 -0.26 23.03 4.29
CA HIS A 110 0.36 21.78 4.74
C HIS A 110 -0.61 20.76 5.38
N LYS A 111 -1.92 20.87 5.09
CA LYS A 111 -2.94 19.92 5.54
C LYS A 111 -3.72 19.36 4.37
N VAL A 112 -4.19 18.12 4.51
CA VAL A 112 -5.15 17.53 3.58
C VAL A 112 -6.53 18.13 3.87
N ASP A 113 -7.08 18.84 2.90
CA ASP A 113 -8.47 19.30 2.94
C ASP A 113 -9.41 18.10 2.81
N ARG A 114 -10.51 18.12 3.55
CA ARG A 114 -11.49 17.00 3.59
C ARG A 114 -12.25 16.80 2.29
N LYS A 115 -12.24 17.78 1.39
CA LYS A 115 -12.99 17.76 0.14
C LYS A 115 -12.11 18.22 -0.99
N LEU A 116 -12.16 17.51 -2.11
CA LEU A 116 -11.54 17.95 -3.36
C LEU A 116 -12.40 19.04 -4.02
N PRO A 117 -11.79 19.98 -4.77
CA PRO A 117 -12.54 20.99 -5.49
C PRO A 117 -13.55 20.34 -6.44
N LYS A 118 -14.77 20.86 -6.53
CA LYS A 118 -15.84 20.34 -7.41
C LYS A 118 -16.28 18.90 -7.13
N ALA A 119 -15.81 18.21 -6.08
CA ALA A 119 -16.22 16.84 -5.77
C ALA A 119 -17.75 16.71 -5.61
N ASP A 120 -18.38 17.62 -4.87
CA ASP A 120 -19.85 17.63 -4.69
C ASP A 120 -20.60 17.82 -6.02
N SER A 121 -20.05 18.65 -6.92
CA SER A 121 -20.63 18.86 -8.26
C SER A 121 -20.49 17.63 -9.14
N ILE A 122 -19.35 16.94 -9.06
CA ILE A 122 -19.12 15.67 -9.78
C ILE A 122 -20.09 14.60 -9.27
N SER A 123 -20.19 14.43 -7.96
CA SER A 123 -21.14 13.49 -7.35
C SER A 123 -22.58 13.79 -7.79
N SER A 124 -22.98 15.05 -7.82
CA SER A 124 -24.32 15.46 -8.28
C SER A 124 -24.56 15.13 -9.76
N GLN A 125 -23.57 15.35 -10.63
CA GLN A 125 -23.66 15.01 -12.06
C GLN A 125 -23.75 13.50 -12.29
N LEU A 126 -22.95 12.73 -11.55
CA LEU A 126 -23.02 11.28 -11.58
C LEU A 126 -24.39 10.80 -11.05
N GLN A 127 -24.93 11.38 -9.98
CA GLN A 127 -26.24 11.01 -9.45
C GLN A 127 -27.35 11.29 -10.46
N HIS A 128 -27.26 12.40 -11.20
CA HIS A 128 -28.21 12.69 -12.26
C HIS A 128 -28.12 11.67 -13.43
N SER A 129 -26.91 11.21 -13.74
CA SER A 129 -26.68 10.20 -14.80
C SER A 129 -27.05 8.79 -14.37
N TYR A 130 -27.04 8.54 -13.05
CA TYR A 130 -27.25 7.24 -12.41
C TYR A 130 -28.25 7.40 -11.24
N PRO A 131 -29.52 7.78 -11.51
CA PRO A 131 -30.47 8.22 -10.49
C PRO A 131 -30.81 7.15 -9.45
N ASP A 132 -30.86 5.89 -9.86
CA ASP A 132 -31.24 4.75 -9.01
C ASP A 132 -30.05 4.11 -8.27
N TYR A 133 -28.84 4.64 -8.48
CA TYR A 133 -27.61 4.04 -7.95
C TYR A 133 -27.06 4.83 -6.77
N PHE A 134 -26.36 4.14 -5.89
CA PHE A 134 -25.64 4.77 -4.79
C PHE A 134 -24.25 5.19 -5.25
N ILE A 135 -23.88 6.44 -5.00
CA ILE A 135 -22.58 7.00 -5.37
C ILE A 135 -21.78 7.27 -4.11
N ARG A 136 -20.59 6.69 -4.05
CA ARG A 136 -19.62 6.93 -2.98
C ARG A 136 -18.37 7.57 -3.54
N GLU A 137 -17.91 8.63 -2.90
CA GLU A 137 -16.60 9.23 -3.14
C GLU A 137 -15.65 8.84 -2.02
N ASP A 138 -14.44 8.46 -2.39
CA ASP A 138 -13.34 8.20 -1.46
C ASP A 138 -12.01 8.59 -2.12
N ASN A 139 -11.33 9.60 -1.58
CA ASN A 139 -10.05 10.11 -2.07
C ASN A 139 -10.02 10.39 -3.59
N GLY A 140 -11.07 11.03 -4.11
CA GLY A 140 -11.24 11.36 -5.52
C GLY A 140 -11.50 10.16 -6.42
N VAL A 141 -11.95 9.04 -5.86
CA VAL A 141 -12.47 7.90 -6.60
C VAL A 141 -13.97 7.81 -6.37
N PHE A 142 -14.75 8.03 -7.43
CA PHE A 142 -16.21 7.98 -7.40
C PHE A 142 -16.66 6.60 -7.86
N SER A 143 -17.28 5.82 -6.97
CA SER A 143 -17.76 4.48 -7.26
C SER A 143 -19.30 4.45 -7.28
N VAL A 144 -19.85 3.88 -8.34
CA VAL A 144 -21.30 3.68 -8.55
C VAL A 144 -21.67 2.26 -8.15
N TYR A 145 -22.67 2.13 -7.29
CA TYR A 145 -23.13 0.86 -6.73
C TYR A 145 -24.60 0.60 -7.04
N ASP A 146 -24.91 -0.67 -7.33
CA ASP A 146 -26.27 -1.21 -7.40
C ASP A 146 -26.40 -2.33 -6.38
N LYS A 147 -27.33 -2.19 -5.42
CA LYS A 147 -27.61 -3.22 -4.39
C LYS A 147 -26.36 -3.79 -3.70
N GLY A 148 -25.33 -2.97 -3.51
CA GLY A 148 -24.06 -3.35 -2.89
C GLY A 148 -22.97 -3.82 -3.85
N GLU A 149 -23.27 -4.04 -5.12
CA GLU A 149 -22.29 -4.38 -6.15
C GLU A 149 -21.72 -3.14 -6.81
N ARG A 150 -20.39 -3.06 -6.94
CA ARG A 150 -19.72 -1.95 -7.61
C ARG A 150 -19.77 -2.14 -9.12
N LEU A 151 -20.49 -1.26 -9.81
CA LEU A 151 -20.65 -1.33 -11.27
C LEU A 151 -19.56 -0.57 -12.02
N LYS A 152 -19.19 0.62 -11.53
CA LYS A 152 -18.27 1.50 -12.23
C LYS A 152 -17.50 2.40 -11.28
N THR A 153 -16.29 2.78 -11.70
CA THR A 153 -15.43 3.72 -10.98
C THR A 153 -14.99 4.84 -11.91
N PHE A 154 -14.99 6.06 -11.40
CA PHE A 154 -14.50 7.26 -12.08
C PHE A 154 -13.42 7.93 -11.24
N HIS A 155 -12.28 8.22 -11.85
CA HIS A 155 -11.20 8.95 -11.19
C HIS A 155 -11.40 10.46 -11.35
N TYR A 156 -11.25 11.20 -10.26
CA TYR A 156 -11.33 12.66 -10.23
C TYR A 156 -10.49 13.29 -11.34
N GLY A 157 -9.22 12.87 -11.49
CA GLY A 157 -8.33 13.36 -12.53
C GLY A 157 -8.85 13.15 -13.96
N ALA A 158 -9.50 12.02 -14.23
CA ALA A 158 -10.09 11.77 -15.55
C ALA A 158 -11.18 12.81 -15.88
N ILE A 159 -11.94 13.23 -14.87
CA ILE A 159 -13.04 14.18 -15.00
C ILE A 159 -12.51 15.61 -15.16
N ILE A 160 -11.56 16.03 -14.32
CA ILE A 160 -11.10 17.41 -14.30
C ILE A 160 -10.01 17.74 -15.33
N ILE A 161 -9.27 16.73 -15.80
CA ILE A 161 -8.23 16.92 -16.82
C ILE A 161 -8.80 16.75 -18.23
N ASN A 162 -9.94 16.07 -18.38
CA ASN A 162 -10.76 15.95 -19.59
C ASN A 162 -10.01 15.45 -20.86
N LYS A 163 -8.77 14.96 -20.72
CA LYS A 163 -7.84 14.63 -21.81
C LYS A 163 -6.88 13.46 -21.56
N LEU A 164 -6.90 12.84 -20.37
CA LEU A 164 -5.90 11.83 -20.03
C LEU A 164 -6.51 10.43 -19.99
N ASN A 165 -6.14 9.61 -20.99
CA ASN A 165 -6.10 8.14 -20.88
C ASN A 165 -4.90 7.74 -19.98
N LEU A 166 -4.86 8.27 -18.76
CA LEU A 166 -3.84 7.90 -17.79
C LEU A 166 -4.30 6.66 -17.03
N ASP A 167 -3.45 5.65 -17.05
CA ASP A 167 -3.58 4.51 -16.17
C ASP A 167 -2.98 4.88 -14.80
N PHE A 168 -3.87 5.31 -13.89
CA PHE A 168 -3.49 5.73 -12.55
C PHE A 168 -2.89 4.59 -11.71
N ASP A 169 -3.25 3.34 -12.00
CA ASP A 169 -2.79 2.16 -11.26
C ASP A 169 -1.37 1.75 -11.65
N ASN A 170 -0.91 2.19 -12.83
CA ASN A 170 0.41 1.89 -13.38
C ASN A 170 1.43 3.04 -13.21
N LEU A 171 1.07 4.09 -12.48
CA LEU A 171 1.99 5.18 -12.15
C LEU A 171 3.08 4.71 -11.17
N ALA A 172 4.30 5.24 -11.35
CA ALA A 172 5.38 5.00 -10.41
C ALA A 172 5.05 5.60 -9.03
N TYR A 173 5.52 4.98 -7.94
CA TYR A 173 5.25 5.46 -6.60
C TYR A 173 5.87 6.84 -6.37
N GLY A 174 5.10 7.76 -5.79
CA GLY A 174 5.52 9.14 -5.59
C GLY A 174 4.34 10.08 -5.40
N ILE A 175 4.57 11.37 -5.58
CA ILE A 175 3.57 12.43 -5.50
C ILE A 175 3.51 13.12 -6.86
N TYR A 176 2.31 13.23 -7.41
CA TYR A 176 2.05 13.90 -8.68
C TYR A 176 1.24 15.16 -8.41
N CYS A 177 1.76 16.32 -8.82
CA CYS A 177 1.02 17.57 -8.78
C CYS A 177 0.21 17.73 -10.07
N LEU A 178 -1.03 18.16 -9.93
CA LEU A 178 -1.84 18.61 -11.05
C LEU A 178 -1.49 20.06 -11.39
N SER A 179 -0.98 20.28 -12.60
CA SER A 179 -0.71 21.62 -13.12
C SER A 179 -1.05 21.68 -14.61
N ASN A 180 -1.75 22.74 -15.03
CA ASN A 180 -2.11 23.02 -16.43
C ASN A 180 -2.78 21.82 -17.15
N GLY A 181 -3.65 21.09 -16.46
CA GLY A 181 -4.32 19.91 -17.03
C GLY A 181 -3.37 18.74 -17.31
N SER A 182 -2.31 18.61 -16.53
CA SER A 182 -1.37 17.48 -16.61
C SER A 182 -0.89 17.07 -15.23
N LEU A 183 -0.52 15.80 -15.08
CA LEU A 183 0.13 15.30 -13.88
C LEU A 183 1.65 15.32 -14.06
N ARG A 184 2.35 15.92 -13.10
CA ARG A 184 3.82 15.91 -13.04
C ARG A 184 4.27 15.36 -11.69
N MET A 185 5.19 14.40 -11.70
CA MET A 185 5.81 13.93 -10.46
C MET A 185 6.64 15.06 -9.83
N VAL A 186 6.40 15.31 -8.54
CA VAL A 186 7.10 16.32 -7.73
C VAL A 186 7.91 15.70 -6.59
N SER A 187 7.64 14.45 -6.25
CA SER A 187 8.39 13.67 -5.26
C SER A 187 8.34 12.19 -5.63
N ASN A 188 9.43 11.46 -5.38
CA ASN A 188 9.48 9.99 -5.45
C ASN A 188 9.08 9.32 -4.11
N ASP A 189 8.75 10.12 -3.09
CA ASP A 189 8.33 9.64 -1.78
C ASP A 189 6.94 10.18 -1.46
N GLY A 190 5.95 9.28 -1.44
CA GLY A 190 4.56 9.58 -1.09
C GLY A 190 4.41 10.22 0.28
N ARG A 191 5.28 9.90 1.25
CA ARG A 191 5.21 10.39 2.65
C ARG A 191 5.47 11.88 2.78
N LYS A 192 5.98 12.50 1.73
CA LYS A 192 6.25 13.94 1.67
C LYS A 192 5.01 14.76 1.25
N LEU A 193 3.81 14.18 1.21
CA LEU A 193 2.60 14.88 0.76
C LEU A 193 2.30 16.12 1.59
N LEU A 194 2.37 16.04 2.91
CA LEU A 194 2.00 17.14 3.79
C LEU A 194 2.97 18.33 3.72
N ILE A 195 4.20 18.13 3.25
CA ILE A 195 5.18 19.21 3.08
C ILE A 195 5.11 19.88 1.71
N GLN A 196 4.25 19.39 0.80
CA GLN A 196 4.06 20.02 -0.50
C GLN A 196 3.38 21.39 -0.36
N PRO A 197 3.61 22.32 -1.29
CA PRO A 197 2.89 23.58 -1.34
C PRO A 197 1.40 23.36 -1.65
N ASP A 198 0.59 24.40 -1.47
CA ASP A 198 -0.84 24.35 -1.75
C ASP A 198 -1.12 23.90 -3.19
N GLY A 199 -2.07 22.98 -3.36
CA GLY A 199 -2.36 22.40 -4.67
C GLY A 199 -3.18 21.12 -4.62
N ILE A 200 -3.39 20.55 -5.80
CA ILE A 200 -4.08 19.26 -5.98
C ILE A 200 -3.05 18.22 -6.38
N TYR A 201 -3.03 17.12 -5.64
CA TYR A 201 -2.04 16.07 -5.80
C TYR A 201 -2.72 14.72 -5.99
N PHE A 202 -2.04 13.83 -6.71
CA PHE A 202 -2.36 12.42 -6.79
C PHE A 202 -1.21 11.61 -6.19
N VAL A 203 -1.54 10.64 -5.34
CA VAL A 203 -0.60 9.68 -4.77
C VAL A 203 -1.10 8.27 -5.10
N PRO A 204 -0.41 7.50 -5.97
CA PRO A 204 -0.79 6.13 -6.25
C PRO A 204 -0.66 5.25 -5.00
N SER A 205 -1.29 4.08 -5.04
CA SER A 205 -1.08 3.03 -4.05
C SER A 205 0.42 2.68 -3.95
N PRO A 206 0.99 2.42 -2.75
CA PRO A 206 0.34 2.18 -1.46
C PRO A 206 -0.13 3.42 -0.68
N GLY A 207 -0.05 4.62 -1.24
CA GLY A 207 -0.55 5.85 -0.63
C GLY A 207 0.49 6.62 0.18
N TYR A 208 0.12 7.82 0.65
CA TYR A 208 1.09 8.75 1.25
C TYR A 208 1.52 8.35 2.67
N ASN A 209 0.72 7.59 3.40
CA ASN A 209 1.04 7.08 4.73
C ASN A 209 1.70 5.69 4.72
N ALA A 210 2.17 5.22 3.56
CA ALA A 210 2.89 3.95 3.48
C ALA A 210 4.21 4.04 4.25
N MET A 211 4.44 3.11 5.18
CA MET A 211 5.69 2.99 5.92
C MET A 211 6.79 2.39 5.06
N VAL A 212 6.41 1.48 4.17
CA VAL A 212 7.27 0.79 3.19
C VAL A 212 6.52 0.67 1.88
N ALA A 213 7.22 0.87 0.76
CA ALA A 213 6.74 0.61 -0.59
C ALA A 213 7.86 -0.05 -1.41
N ARG A 214 7.51 -1.03 -2.24
CA ARG A 214 8.43 -1.77 -3.12
C ARG A 214 7.79 -2.04 -4.47
N GLU A 215 8.61 -2.01 -5.51
CA GLU A 215 8.20 -2.56 -6.80
C GLU A 215 7.90 -4.04 -6.62
N LEU A 216 6.73 -4.43 -7.12
CA LEU A 216 6.18 -5.76 -6.95
C LEU A 216 7.01 -6.78 -7.70
N ASP A 217 7.47 -6.47 -8.91
CA ASP A 217 8.32 -7.37 -9.71
C ASP A 217 9.62 -7.74 -9.00
N ASP A 218 10.33 -6.76 -8.44
CA ASP A 218 11.55 -7.00 -7.64
C ASP A 218 11.26 -7.89 -6.43
N PHE A 219 10.13 -7.66 -5.77
CA PHE A 219 9.70 -8.45 -4.63
C PHE A 219 9.37 -9.89 -5.03
N LEU A 220 8.66 -10.09 -6.13
CA LEU A 220 8.27 -11.41 -6.65
C LEU A 220 9.48 -12.24 -7.08
N ILE A 221 10.47 -11.63 -7.73
CA ILE A 221 11.72 -12.29 -8.11
C ILE A 221 12.41 -12.85 -6.85
N LYS A 222 12.54 -12.02 -5.81
CA LYS A 222 13.12 -12.45 -4.53
C LYS A 222 12.35 -13.60 -3.90
N ILE A 223 11.02 -13.54 -3.88
CA ILE A 223 10.20 -14.63 -3.35
C ILE A 223 10.41 -15.94 -4.12
N ASP A 224 10.48 -15.88 -5.45
CA ASP A 224 10.72 -17.06 -6.26
C ASP A 224 12.11 -17.67 -6.02
N GLU A 225 13.13 -16.83 -5.85
CA GLU A 225 14.48 -17.28 -5.49
C GLU A 225 14.50 -18.00 -4.13
N ILE A 226 13.83 -17.45 -3.12
CA ILE A 226 13.77 -18.04 -1.78
C ILE A 226 13.04 -19.39 -1.82
N ASN A 227 11.87 -19.45 -2.49
CA ASN A 227 11.11 -20.69 -2.66
C ASN A 227 11.97 -21.76 -3.35
N SER A 228 12.71 -21.39 -4.39
CA SER A 228 13.54 -22.32 -5.17
C SER A 228 14.74 -22.86 -4.39
N LYS A 229 15.26 -22.10 -3.40
CA LYS A 229 16.38 -22.53 -2.54
C LYS A 229 15.94 -23.31 -1.30
N GLY A 230 14.65 -23.31 -0.97
CA GLY A 230 14.09 -24.04 0.18
C GLY A 230 14.54 -23.52 1.56
N GLU A 231 15.04 -22.28 1.64
CA GLU A 231 15.64 -21.70 2.85
C GLU A 231 14.63 -21.62 4.01
N MET A 232 15.02 -22.14 5.19
CA MET A 232 14.12 -22.36 6.34
C MET A 232 13.69 -21.08 7.07
N GLU A 233 14.51 -20.03 7.03
CA GLU A 233 14.22 -18.76 7.68
C GLU A 233 14.98 -17.66 6.94
N PHE A 234 14.31 -17.00 6.01
CA PHE A 234 14.89 -15.86 5.31
C PHE A 234 14.40 -14.57 5.98
N ILE A 235 15.12 -14.14 7.01
CA ILE A 235 14.98 -12.76 7.53
C ILE A 235 15.75 -11.84 6.57
N GLU A 236 15.32 -11.76 5.31
CA GLU A 236 15.68 -10.60 4.52
C GLU A 236 14.71 -9.52 4.89
N ARG A 237 15.15 -8.65 5.79
CA ARG A 237 14.56 -7.33 5.88
C ARG A 237 14.92 -6.65 4.56
N ILE A 238 13.97 -6.57 3.63
CA ILE A 238 14.20 -5.92 2.34
C ILE A 238 14.26 -4.41 2.60
N PHE A 239 15.46 -3.92 2.96
CA PHE A 239 15.73 -2.56 3.40
C PHE A 239 15.88 -1.55 2.27
N MET A 240 15.32 -0.36 2.45
CA MET A 240 15.53 0.72 1.48
C MET A 240 16.97 1.20 1.60
N ILE A 241 17.75 1.10 0.52
CA ILE A 241 18.78 2.09 0.25
C ILE A 241 18.00 3.33 -0.20
N THR A 242 17.72 4.25 0.72
CA THR A 242 17.38 5.62 0.36
C THR A 242 18.62 6.22 -0.32
N ARG A 243 18.57 6.42 -1.64
CA ARG A 243 19.48 7.36 -2.30
C ARG A 243 18.90 8.77 -2.20
#